data_AF-A0AA43BWC4-F1
#
_entry.id   AF-A0AA43BWC4-F1
#
_cell.length_a   1.000
_cell.length_b   1.000
_cell.length_c   1.000
_cell.angle_alpha   90.00
_cell.angle_beta   90.00
_cell.angle_gamma   90.00
#
_symmetry.space_group_name_H-M   'P 1'
#
loop_
_entity.id
_entity.type
_entity.pdbx_description
1 polymer ?
#
loop_
_entity_poly.entity_id
_entity_poly.type
_entity_poly.pdbx_seq_one_letter_code
_entity_poly.pdbx_strand_id
1 'polypeptide(L)'
;MARSKCIAIIIASAIGAWGCGGDGNGDGSGGSAGSGGSAGSGGSAGSGGSAGSGGSAGSVQNACNNDSDHQGTISNPEYPNEFWACYDAADTDIEQSVNTCVAEALGVSGNCGGCFGTFAGCIDSGCGDVCNERGANTLPCQDCIFDECKMDFNLCSGISDPAAVPQ
;
A
#
# COMPACT_ATOMS: atom_id res chain seq x y z
N MET A 1 -17.23 -18.73 28.85
CA MET A 1 -17.10 -17.48 29.62
C MET A 1 -17.15 -16.33 28.62
N ALA A 2 -18.24 -15.58 28.61
CA ALA A 2 -18.50 -14.48 27.69
C ALA A 2 -17.58 -13.29 27.99
N ARG A 3 -17.03 -12.65 26.94
CA ARG A 3 -16.67 -11.23 26.97
C ARG A 3 -17.11 -10.57 25.67
N SER A 4 -18.43 -10.36 25.62
CA SER A 4 -19.12 -9.43 24.76
C SER A 4 -18.51 -8.03 24.96
N LYS A 5 -17.76 -7.53 23.96
CA LYS A 5 -17.44 -6.11 23.86
C LYS A 5 -18.45 -5.51 22.88
N CYS A 6 -19.61 -5.14 23.42
CA CYS A 6 -20.56 -4.31 22.70
C CYS A 6 -19.87 -2.98 22.40
N ILE A 7 -19.69 -2.73 21.11
CA ILE A 7 -19.25 -1.48 20.51
C ILE A 7 -20.16 -0.37 21.03
N ALA A 8 -19.59 0.52 21.83
CA ALA A 8 -20.24 1.75 22.26
C ALA A 8 -20.23 2.72 21.08
N ILE A 9 -21.27 2.65 20.25
CA ILE A 9 -21.58 3.66 19.24
C ILE A 9 -21.99 4.93 20.00
N ILE A 10 -21.04 5.87 20.17
CA ILE A 10 -21.34 7.24 20.58
C ILE A 10 -21.53 8.06 19.32
N ILE A 11 -22.77 8.07 18.81
CA ILE A 11 -23.22 9.08 17.84
C ILE A 11 -23.39 10.39 18.61
N ALA A 12 -22.39 11.26 18.53
CA ALA A 12 -22.50 12.66 18.91
C ALA A 12 -22.69 13.49 17.64
N SER A 13 -23.92 13.48 17.11
CA SER A 13 -24.38 14.43 16.11
C SER A 13 -24.46 15.82 16.73
N ALA A 14 -23.58 16.74 16.32
CA ALA A 14 -23.74 18.15 16.61
C ALA A 14 -23.03 19.04 15.59
N ILE A 15 -23.87 19.74 14.80
CA ILE A 15 -23.68 21.12 14.29
C ILE A 15 -22.66 21.25 13.13
N GLY A 16 -22.94 21.91 12.00
CA GLY A 16 -24.04 22.79 11.62
C GLY A 16 -23.93 23.17 10.15
N ALA A 17 -24.94 23.88 9.66
CA ALA A 17 -25.01 24.45 8.32
C ALA A 17 -23.95 25.55 8.08
N TRP A 18 -24.14 26.37 7.04
CA TRP A 18 -23.29 27.48 6.55
C TRP A 18 -22.13 26.97 5.67
N GLY A 19 -21.95 27.32 4.39
CA GLY A 19 -22.57 28.32 3.52
C GLY A 19 -21.84 28.34 2.16
N CYS A 20 -22.40 29.09 1.20
CA CYS A 20 -21.93 29.32 -0.17
C CYS A 20 -20.50 29.86 -0.31
N GLY A 21 -19.90 29.54 -1.46
CA GLY A 21 -19.33 30.56 -2.36
C GLY A 21 -17.81 30.66 -2.40
N GLY A 22 -17.25 30.59 -3.61
CA GLY A 22 -15.87 30.96 -3.90
C GLY A 22 -15.35 30.43 -5.24
N ASP A 23 -15.73 31.08 -6.34
CA ASP A 23 -15.00 30.97 -7.61
C ASP A 23 -13.58 31.53 -7.42
N GLY A 24 -12.57 30.68 -7.59
CA GLY A 24 -11.15 31.01 -7.43
C GLY A 24 -10.35 30.66 -8.68
N ASN A 25 -10.08 31.67 -9.50
CA ASN A 25 -9.16 31.66 -10.64
C ASN A 25 -7.72 31.54 -10.12
N GLY A 26 -7.04 30.44 -10.40
CA GLY A 26 -5.68 30.17 -9.93
C GLY A 26 -4.72 29.86 -11.07
N ASP A 27 -3.96 30.88 -11.48
CA ASP A 27 -2.89 30.80 -12.46
C ASP A 27 -1.76 29.88 -11.98
N GLY A 28 -1.62 28.71 -12.61
CA GLY A 28 -0.55 27.75 -12.37
C GLY A 28 0.80 28.29 -12.87
N SER A 29 1.61 28.80 -11.93
CA SER A 29 2.97 29.27 -12.18
C SER A 29 3.98 28.11 -12.24
N GLY A 30 5.03 28.33 -13.03
CA GLY A 30 6.02 27.34 -13.48
C GLY A 30 6.66 26.46 -12.43
N GLY A 31 6.83 25.19 -12.79
CA GLY A 31 7.63 24.22 -12.06
C GLY A 31 9.09 24.65 -11.93
N SER A 32 9.64 24.47 -10.74
CA SER A 32 11.05 24.73 -10.44
C SER A 32 11.92 23.60 -11.00
N ALA A 33 13.02 23.99 -11.66
CA ALA A 33 14.02 23.09 -12.19
C ALA A 33 14.68 22.24 -11.08
N GLY A 34 14.78 20.94 -11.33
CA GLY A 34 15.44 19.98 -10.45
C GLY A 34 16.93 20.28 -10.26
N SER A 35 17.40 20.11 -9.03
CA SER A 35 18.81 20.25 -8.68
C SER A 35 19.62 19.04 -9.15
N GLY A 36 20.77 19.31 -9.78
CA GLY A 36 21.61 18.31 -10.45
C GLY A 36 22.18 17.25 -9.52
N GLY A 37 22.10 15.99 -9.98
CA GLY A 37 22.85 14.88 -9.42
C GLY A 37 24.34 14.99 -9.74
N SER A 38 25.18 14.65 -8.76
CA SER A 38 26.64 14.63 -8.92
C SER A 38 27.08 13.50 -9.84
N ALA A 39 28.05 13.80 -10.70
CA ALA A 39 28.62 12.88 -11.68
C ALA A 39 29.32 11.69 -11.02
N GLY A 40 28.84 10.47 -11.30
CA GLY A 40 29.54 9.22 -11.04
C GLY A 40 30.50 8.89 -12.19
N SER A 41 31.73 8.55 -11.85
CA SER A 41 32.80 8.22 -12.79
C SER A 41 32.65 6.81 -13.37
N GLY A 42 32.68 6.70 -14.70
CA GLY A 42 33.33 5.63 -15.46
C GLY A 42 32.67 4.24 -15.49
N GLY A 43 32.08 3.89 -16.64
CA GLY A 43 31.71 2.52 -17.01
C GLY A 43 31.17 2.45 -18.45
N SER A 44 31.60 1.43 -19.19
CA SER A 44 31.62 1.33 -20.66
C SER A 44 30.26 1.32 -21.39
N ALA A 45 30.33 1.64 -22.69
CA ALA A 45 29.22 1.61 -23.66
C ALA A 45 28.49 0.26 -23.76
N GLY A 46 27.16 0.31 -23.78
CA GLY A 46 26.24 -0.81 -23.98
C GLY A 46 24.92 -0.33 -24.61
N SER A 47 24.33 -1.19 -25.43
CA SER A 47 23.42 -0.92 -26.55
C SER A 47 22.00 -0.42 -26.21
N GLY A 48 21.45 0.38 -27.14
CA GLY A 48 20.02 0.51 -27.51
C GLY A 48 18.96 0.38 -26.41
N GLY A 49 18.56 1.51 -25.83
CA GLY A 49 17.42 1.58 -24.91
C GLY A 49 16.08 1.52 -25.65
N SER A 50 15.24 0.55 -25.27
CA SER A 50 13.82 0.52 -25.58
C SER A 50 13.10 1.75 -25.04
N ALA A 51 12.03 2.17 -25.70
CA ALA A 51 11.18 3.27 -25.28
C ALA A 51 10.77 3.12 -23.81
N GLY A 52 11.01 4.17 -23.01
CA GLY A 52 10.69 4.18 -21.60
C GLY A 52 9.19 4.11 -21.37
N SER A 53 8.76 3.07 -20.66
CA SER A 53 7.46 3.03 -19.99
C SER A 53 7.42 4.17 -18.97
N GLY A 54 6.28 4.86 -18.90
CA GLY A 54 6.04 6.02 -18.04
C GLY A 54 6.53 5.78 -16.60
N GLY A 55 7.21 6.79 -16.04
CA GLY A 55 7.83 6.69 -14.74
C GLY A 55 6.83 6.34 -13.65
N SER A 56 6.99 5.19 -13.03
CA SER A 56 6.53 4.96 -11.67
C SER A 56 7.27 5.95 -10.78
N ALA A 57 6.52 6.71 -9.97
CA ALA A 57 7.07 7.52 -8.89
C ALA A 57 8.10 6.68 -8.13
N GLY A 58 9.29 7.24 -7.89
CA GLY A 58 10.50 6.51 -7.49
C GLY A 58 10.20 5.39 -6.51
N SER A 59 10.53 4.15 -6.91
CA SER A 59 10.38 2.95 -6.11
C SER A 59 11.07 3.14 -4.76
N VAL A 60 10.27 3.44 -3.74
CA VAL A 60 10.73 3.59 -2.36
C VAL A 60 11.17 2.20 -1.92
N GLN A 61 12.47 1.95 -1.94
CA GLN A 61 13.02 0.70 -1.43
C GLN A 61 13.10 0.79 0.08
N ASN A 62 12.73 -0.29 0.76
CA ASN A 62 12.77 -0.40 2.23
C ASN A 62 11.95 0.73 2.91
N ALA A 63 10.72 0.94 2.47
CA ALA A 63 9.83 1.99 2.93
C ALA A 63 9.32 1.79 4.37
N CYS A 64 9.23 0.54 4.84
CA CYS A 64 8.78 0.19 6.19
C CYS A 64 9.97 0.11 7.17
N ASN A 65 10.74 1.19 7.31
CA ASN A 65 12.03 1.16 8.00
C ASN A 65 12.14 2.01 9.27
N ASN A 66 11.07 2.73 9.63
CA ASN A 66 11.05 3.52 10.85
C ASN A 66 10.36 2.77 12.00
N ASP A 67 10.48 3.32 13.21
CA ASP A 67 9.97 2.68 14.42
C ASP A 67 8.45 2.48 14.39
N SER A 68 7.69 3.38 13.74
CA SER A 68 6.23 3.25 13.60
C SER A 68 5.88 2.09 12.67
N ASP A 69 6.56 1.98 11.52
CA ASP A 69 6.34 0.90 10.57
C ASP A 69 6.62 -0.46 11.19
N HIS A 70 7.76 -0.60 11.90
CA HIS A 70 8.11 -1.83 12.59
C HIS A 70 7.16 -2.17 13.74
N GLN A 71 6.65 -1.16 14.46
CA GLN A 71 5.64 -1.35 15.51
C GLN A 71 4.30 -1.79 14.94
N GLY A 72 3.91 -1.25 13.78
CA GLY A 72 2.66 -1.59 13.10
C GLY A 72 2.68 -2.91 12.34
N THR A 73 3.86 -3.41 11.98
CA THR A 73 4.03 -4.64 11.19
C THR A 73 4.74 -5.73 11.99
N ILE A 74 6.07 -5.79 11.93
CA ILE A 74 6.91 -6.87 12.47
C ILE A 74 6.64 -7.14 13.96
N SER A 75 6.33 -6.09 14.72
CA SER A 75 6.09 -6.19 16.17
C SER A 75 4.59 -6.26 16.52
N ASN A 76 3.69 -6.10 15.55
CA ASN A 76 2.26 -6.06 15.78
C ASN A 76 1.64 -7.47 15.67
N PRO A 77 1.03 -8.02 16.74
CA PRO A 77 0.33 -9.30 16.65
C PRO A 77 -0.98 -9.23 15.82
N GLU A 78 -1.51 -8.04 15.55
CA GLU A 78 -2.68 -7.84 14.67
C GLU A 78 -2.29 -7.96 13.20
N TYR A 79 -1.01 -7.77 12.87
CA TYR A 79 -0.46 -8.14 11.57
C TYR A 79 -0.26 -9.67 11.52
N PRO A 80 -0.75 -10.37 10.48
CA PRO A 80 -1.25 -9.84 9.20
C PRO A 80 -2.78 -9.69 9.07
N ASN A 81 -3.57 -9.97 10.10
CA ASN A 81 -5.03 -10.00 9.99
C ASN A 81 -5.63 -8.65 9.58
N GLU A 82 -5.10 -7.53 10.10
CA GLU A 82 -5.59 -6.19 9.73
C GLU A 82 -5.33 -5.87 8.25
N PHE A 83 -4.25 -6.38 7.65
CA PHE A 83 -4.03 -6.24 6.21
C PHE A 83 -5.15 -6.92 5.41
N TRP A 84 -5.49 -8.16 5.77
CA TRP A 84 -6.57 -8.90 5.09
C TRP A 84 -7.95 -8.27 5.36
N ALA A 85 -8.20 -7.74 6.55
CA ALA A 85 -9.41 -6.98 6.83
C ALA A 85 -9.52 -5.73 5.95
N CYS A 86 -8.41 -5.00 5.75
CA CYS A 86 -8.35 -3.87 4.81
C CYS A 86 -8.55 -4.30 3.36
N TYR A 87 -7.98 -5.44 2.96
CA TYR A 87 -8.12 -6.01 1.63
C TYR A 87 -9.58 -6.39 1.33
N ASP A 88 -10.23 -7.12 2.24
CA ASP A 88 -11.62 -7.56 2.08
C ASP A 88 -12.62 -6.40 2.10
N ALA A 89 -12.29 -5.31 2.80
CA ALA A 89 -13.09 -4.10 2.84
C ALA A 89 -12.87 -3.17 1.63
N ALA A 90 -11.86 -3.46 0.78
CA ALA A 90 -11.54 -2.63 -0.37
C ALA A 90 -12.60 -2.73 -1.47
N ASP A 91 -12.77 -1.63 -2.20
CA ASP A 91 -13.75 -1.43 -3.28
C ASP A 91 -12.98 -1.34 -4.63
N THR A 92 -13.24 -0.33 -5.44
CA THR A 92 -12.86 -0.20 -6.85
C THR A 92 -11.45 0.32 -7.04
N ASP A 93 -10.86 0.87 -5.98
CA ASP A 93 -9.47 1.30 -5.94
C ASP A 93 -8.75 0.59 -4.79
N ILE A 94 -8.41 -0.68 -5.03
CA ILE A 94 -7.83 -1.57 -4.01
C ILE A 94 -6.50 -1.01 -3.49
N GLU A 95 -5.64 -0.51 -4.38
CA GLU A 95 -4.33 0.01 -3.97
C GLU A 95 -4.48 1.20 -3.01
N GLN A 96 -5.30 2.19 -3.38
CA GLN A 96 -5.50 3.37 -2.53
C GLN A 96 -6.28 3.03 -1.25
N SER A 97 -7.28 2.16 -1.34
CA SER A 97 -8.11 1.74 -0.19
C SER A 97 -7.27 1.01 0.85
N VAL A 98 -6.47 0.04 0.42
CA VAL A 98 -5.60 -0.74 1.31
C VAL A 98 -4.49 0.12 1.87
N ASN A 99 -3.85 0.99 1.08
CA ASN A 99 -2.82 1.90 1.59
C ASN A 99 -3.36 2.75 2.75
N THR A 100 -4.51 3.40 2.54
CA THR A 100 -5.13 4.27 3.55
C THR A 100 -5.54 3.46 4.78
N CYS A 101 -6.24 2.33 4.58
CA CYS A 101 -6.72 1.49 5.67
C CYS A 101 -5.57 0.93 6.52
N VAL A 102 -4.51 0.41 5.88
CA VAL A 102 -3.36 -0.16 6.59
C VAL A 102 -2.57 0.91 7.33
N ALA A 103 -2.40 2.10 6.75
CA ALA A 103 -1.77 3.22 7.43
C ALA A 103 -2.51 3.60 8.72
N GLU A 104 -3.85 3.58 8.70
CA GLU A 104 -4.68 3.90 9.87
C GLU A 104 -4.76 2.74 10.88
N ALA A 105 -5.00 1.52 10.42
CA ALA A 105 -5.21 0.34 11.26
C ALA A 105 -3.92 -0.13 11.95
N LEU A 106 -2.80 -0.13 11.21
CA LEU A 106 -1.51 -0.57 11.73
C LEU A 106 -0.64 0.59 12.24
N GLY A 107 -1.00 1.85 11.98
CA GLY A 107 -0.20 3.01 12.39
C GLY A 107 1.14 3.12 11.65
N VAL A 108 1.22 2.58 10.44
CA VAL A 108 2.41 2.66 9.58
C VAL A 108 2.46 3.99 8.83
N SER A 109 3.64 4.35 8.36
CA SER A 109 3.84 5.51 7.49
C SER A 109 3.13 5.34 6.14
N GLY A 110 2.76 6.44 5.49
CA GLY A 110 2.10 6.39 4.18
C GLY A 110 2.96 5.75 3.07
N ASN A 111 4.29 5.81 3.18
CA ASN A 111 5.17 5.11 2.24
C ASN A 111 5.13 3.59 2.47
N CYS A 112 5.13 3.14 3.72
CA CYS A 112 4.96 1.74 4.06
C CYS A 112 3.55 1.22 3.68
N GLY A 113 2.51 1.99 3.98
CA GLY A 113 1.13 1.74 3.54
C GLY A 113 1.03 1.62 2.01
N GLY A 114 1.77 2.46 1.27
CA GLY A 114 1.87 2.39 -0.19
C GLY A 114 2.35 1.02 -0.68
N CYS A 115 3.34 0.41 -0.01
CA CYS A 115 3.78 -0.95 -0.35
C CYS A 115 2.68 -2.00 -0.15
N PHE A 116 1.87 -1.87 0.90
CA PHE A 116 0.72 -2.75 1.13
C PHE A 116 -0.38 -2.53 0.08
N GLY A 117 -0.61 -1.28 -0.33
CA GLY A 117 -1.51 -0.94 -1.41
C GLY A 117 -1.11 -1.61 -2.73
N THR A 118 0.13 -1.42 -3.17
CA THR A 118 0.64 -2.06 -4.40
C THR A 118 0.61 -3.58 -4.30
N PHE A 119 0.91 -4.15 -3.14
CA PHE A 119 0.81 -5.59 -2.91
C PHE A 119 -0.64 -6.09 -3.06
N ALA A 120 -1.62 -5.38 -2.49
CA ALA A 120 -3.03 -5.68 -2.66
C ALA A 120 -3.48 -5.57 -4.12
N GLY A 121 -3.06 -4.53 -4.85
CA GLY A 121 -3.32 -4.40 -6.28
C GLY A 121 -2.74 -5.57 -7.10
N CYS A 122 -1.55 -6.05 -6.73
CA CYS A 122 -0.97 -7.25 -7.34
C CYS A 122 -1.79 -8.50 -7.05
N ILE A 123 -2.26 -8.69 -5.82
CA ILE A 123 -3.10 -9.86 -5.46
C ILE A 123 -4.38 -9.83 -6.29
N ASP A 124 -5.06 -8.69 -6.37
CA ASP A 124 -6.32 -8.58 -7.11
C ASP A 124 -6.13 -8.82 -8.62
N SER A 125 -5.17 -8.13 -9.24
CA SER A 125 -4.98 -8.18 -10.69
C SER A 125 -4.21 -9.41 -11.19
N GLY A 126 -3.27 -9.93 -10.39
CA GLY A 126 -2.38 -11.04 -10.75
C GLY A 126 -2.84 -12.39 -10.21
N CYS A 127 -3.47 -12.42 -9.03
CA CYS A 127 -3.87 -13.65 -8.36
C CYS A 127 -5.38 -13.77 -8.10
N GLY A 128 -6.17 -12.73 -8.43
CA GLY A 128 -7.60 -12.65 -8.11
C GLY A 128 -8.39 -13.85 -8.64
N ASP A 129 -8.15 -14.28 -9.87
CA ASP A 129 -8.85 -15.45 -10.45
C ASP A 129 -8.53 -16.74 -9.67
N VAL A 130 -7.25 -16.98 -9.36
CA VAL A 130 -6.81 -18.17 -8.61
C VAL A 130 -7.38 -18.16 -7.19
N CYS A 131 -7.41 -16.99 -6.55
CA CYS A 131 -7.86 -16.79 -5.18
C CYS A 131 -9.39 -16.80 -5.05
N ASN A 132 -10.13 -16.21 -5.99
CA ASN A 132 -11.59 -16.16 -5.96
C ASN A 132 -12.24 -17.49 -6.34
N GLU A 133 -11.66 -18.25 -7.27
CA GLU A 133 -12.24 -19.53 -7.71
C GLU A 133 -12.06 -20.65 -6.69
N ARG A 134 -10.95 -20.63 -5.96
CA ARG A 134 -10.55 -21.73 -5.06
C ARG A 134 -10.69 -21.38 -3.58
N GLY A 135 -10.72 -20.09 -3.27
CA GLY A 135 -10.67 -19.53 -1.92
C GLY A 135 -9.29 -18.99 -1.59
N ALA A 136 -9.24 -17.84 -0.94
CA ALA A 136 -8.02 -17.13 -0.57
C ALA A 136 -7.06 -18.01 0.25
N ASN A 137 -7.59 -18.96 1.02
CA ASN A 137 -6.80 -19.80 1.93
C ASN A 137 -6.23 -21.06 1.26
N THR A 138 -6.36 -21.19 -0.07
CA THR A 138 -5.88 -22.37 -0.79
C THR A 138 -4.41 -22.26 -1.18
N LEU A 139 -3.71 -23.40 -1.23
CA LEU A 139 -2.30 -23.46 -1.66
C LEU A 139 -2.05 -22.79 -3.01
N PRO A 140 -2.89 -22.96 -4.07
CA PRO A 140 -2.66 -22.29 -5.34
C PRO A 140 -2.74 -20.76 -5.25
N CYS A 141 -3.64 -20.21 -4.43
CA CYS A 141 -3.71 -18.77 -4.21
C CYS A 141 -2.45 -18.28 -3.48
N GLN A 142 -2.05 -18.99 -2.42
CA GLN A 142 -0.82 -18.68 -1.69
C GLN A 142 0.41 -18.72 -2.59
N ASP A 143 0.57 -19.78 -3.39
CA ASP A 143 1.68 -19.94 -4.33
C ASP A 143 1.71 -18.78 -5.35
N CYS A 144 0.55 -18.38 -5.89
CA CYS A 144 0.47 -17.22 -6.77
C CYS A 144 0.95 -15.92 -6.08
N ILE A 145 0.45 -15.65 -4.87
CA ILE A 145 0.84 -14.46 -4.11
C ILE A 145 2.34 -14.46 -3.82
N PHE A 146 2.91 -15.63 -3.50
CA PHE A 146 4.33 -15.79 -3.23
C PHE A 146 5.21 -15.65 -4.47
N ASP A 147 4.79 -16.16 -5.61
CA ASP A 147 5.58 -16.15 -6.84
C ASP A 147 5.50 -14.80 -7.56
N GLU A 148 4.32 -14.18 -7.59
CA GLU A 148 4.07 -12.96 -8.38
C GLU A 148 4.22 -11.69 -7.54
N CYS A 149 3.69 -11.66 -6.32
CA CYS A 149 3.51 -10.41 -5.57
C CYS A 149 4.53 -10.19 -4.45
N LYS A 150 5.07 -11.26 -3.85
CA LYS A 150 5.97 -11.16 -2.69
C LYS A 150 7.27 -10.44 -3.00
N MET A 151 7.87 -10.65 -4.17
CA MET A 151 9.19 -10.06 -4.46
C MET A 151 9.14 -8.53 -4.46
N ASP A 152 8.14 -7.95 -5.14
CA ASP A 152 7.97 -6.51 -5.21
C ASP A 152 7.58 -5.92 -3.86
N PHE A 153 6.72 -6.61 -3.10
CA PHE A 153 6.42 -6.19 -1.73
C PHE A 153 7.67 -6.19 -0.85
N ASN A 154 8.49 -7.24 -0.90
CA ASN A 154 9.71 -7.33 -0.09
C ASN A 154 10.71 -6.23 -0.46
N LEU A 155 10.84 -5.92 -1.75
CA LEU A 155 11.70 -4.85 -2.25
C LEU A 155 11.20 -3.47 -1.79
N CYS A 156 9.88 -3.25 -1.84
CA CYS A 156 9.26 -2.01 -1.43
C CYS A 156 9.32 -1.83 0.08
N SER A 157 8.78 -2.77 0.85
CA SER A 157 8.60 -2.65 2.31
C SER A 157 9.90 -2.91 3.08
N GLY A 158 10.73 -3.87 2.63
CA GLY A 158 11.81 -4.44 3.43
C GLY A 158 11.36 -5.58 4.36
N ILE A 159 10.06 -5.91 4.38
CA ILE A 159 9.50 -6.98 5.20
C ILE A 159 9.63 -8.29 4.41
N SER A 160 10.36 -9.27 4.96
CA SER A 160 10.69 -10.50 4.23
C SER A 160 9.52 -11.50 4.15
N ASP A 161 8.50 -11.31 4.98
CA ASP A 161 7.32 -12.16 5.04
C ASP A 161 6.06 -11.30 4.96
N PRO A 162 5.57 -10.98 3.74
CA PRO A 162 4.28 -10.34 3.56
C PRO A 162 3.24 -11.34 4.04
N ALA A 163 2.66 -11.10 5.20
CA ALA A 163 1.30 -11.55 5.53
C ALA A 163 0.94 -12.90 4.92
N ALA A 164 1.78 -13.91 5.18
CA ALA A 164 1.67 -15.17 4.49
C ALA A 164 0.37 -15.84 4.95
N VAL A 165 -0.53 -15.99 3.99
CA VAL A 165 -1.80 -16.73 4.02
C VAL A 165 -3.01 -15.88 4.44
N PRO A 166 -3.94 -15.61 3.50
CA PRO A 166 -5.31 -15.20 3.84
C PRO A 166 -5.91 -16.20 4.85
N GLN A 167 -6.69 -15.75 5.84
CA GLN A 167 -7.23 -16.61 6.91
C GLN A 167 -8.68 -17.04 6.67
#